data_AF-A0A8B8V2H1-F1
#
_entry.id   AF-A0A8B8V2H1-F1
#
_cell.length_a   1.000
_cell.length_b   1.000
_cell.length_c   1.000
_cell.angle_alpha   90.00
_cell.angle_beta   90.00
_cell.angle_gamma   90.00
#
_symmetry.space_group_name_H-M   'P 1'
#
loop_
_entity.id
_entity.type
_entity.pdbx_description
1 polymer ?
#
loop_
_entity_poly.entity_id
_entity_poly.type
_entity_poly.pdbx_seq_one_letter_code
_entity_poly.pdbx_strand_id
1 'polypeptide(L)'
;MKAEEQKIKDARRGPLAPFPNQKSEATEPPKTPTSSCDSPNAAAAKQALKKPVRGKQAPRKKAQGKTQQNRKLTDFYPVRRSSRKSKAELQSEERKRIDELIESGKEEGMKIDLIDGKGRGVIATKQFSRGEFVVEYHGDLIEITDAKKREALYAQDPSTGCYMYYFQYLSKTYCVDATRETNRLGRLINHSKCGNCQTKLHDIDGVPHLILIASRDIEAGEELLYDYGDRSRASIEAYPWLKH
;
A
#
# COMPACT_ATOMS: atom_id res chain seq x y z
N MET A 1 -42.99 -45.35 7.93
CA MET A 1 -42.37 -45.56 9.25
C MET A 1 -41.50 -44.35 9.55
N LYS A 2 -42.01 -43.41 10.36
CA LYS A 2 -41.24 -42.28 10.89
C LYS A 2 -41.29 -42.41 12.41
N ALA A 3 -40.24 -42.97 12.98
CA ALA A 3 -39.87 -42.87 14.39
C ALA A 3 -39.44 -41.41 14.64
N GLU A 4 -39.98 -40.69 15.62
CA GLU A 4 -39.82 -40.88 17.07
C GLU A 4 -38.38 -40.57 17.51
N GLU A 5 -38.11 -39.28 17.81
CA GLU A 5 -37.20 -38.83 18.86
C GLU A 5 -37.32 -37.30 19.03
N GLN A 6 -38.37 -36.88 19.72
CA GLN A 6 -38.34 -35.67 20.54
C GLN A 6 -38.05 -36.09 21.98
N LYS A 7 -37.30 -35.24 22.70
CA LYS A 7 -37.30 -35.06 24.18
C LYS A 7 -35.99 -35.41 24.92
N ILE A 8 -35.00 -34.50 24.87
CA ILE A 8 -34.04 -34.27 25.97
C ILE A 8 -33.81 -32.74 26.06
N LYS A 9 -34.67 -32.04 26.82
CA LYS A 9 -34.38 -31.41 28.13
C LYS A 9 -33.56 -30.13 28.06
N ASP A 10 -34.31 -29.02 28.06
CA ASP A 10 -33.99 -27.76 28.73
C ASP A 10 -33.42 -27.97 30.13
N ALA A 11 -32.28 -27.34 30.42
CA ALA A 11 -31.95 -26.73 31.72
C ALA A 11 -30.55 -26.11 31.64
N ARG A 12 -30.47 -24.78 31.49
CA ARG A 12 -29.49 -23.85 32.10
C ARG A 12 -29.63 -22.45 31.48
N ARG A 13 -30.71 -21.75 31.86
CA ARG A 13 -30.72 -20.28 31.93
C ARG A 13 -30.77 -19.91 33.41
N GLY A 14 -29.66 -19.40 33.92
CA GLY A 14 -29.61 -18.69 35.20
C GLY A 14 -29.19 -17.24 34.91
N PRO A 15 -29.90 -16.23 35.44
CA PRO A 15 -29.51 -14.83 35.30
C PRO A 15 -28.52 -14.45 36.41
N LEU A 16 -27.43 -13.77 36.06
CA LEU A 16 -26.53 -13.15 37.03
C LEU A 16 -26.31 -11.67 36.71
N ALA A 17 -26.22 -10.92 37.80
CA ALA A 17 -26.58 -9.53 37.99
C ALA A 17 -25.64 -8.49 37.33
N PRO A 18 -26.10 -7.25 37.15
CA PRO A 18 -25.31 -6.15 36.63
C PRO A 18 -24.30 -5.64 37.68
N PHE A 19 -23.04 -5.46 37.26
CA PHE A 19 -22.02 -4.83 38.09
C PHE A 19 -22.14 -3.29 38.06
N PRO A 20 -21.84 -2.60 39.18
CA PRO A 20 -22.10 -1.18 39.36
C PRO A 20 -20.98 -0.32 38.75
N ASN A 21 -21.37 0.66 37.93
CA ASN A 21 -20.43 1.63 37.36
C ASN A 21 -20.22 2.78 38.35
N GLN A 22 -19.04 2.85 38.96
CA GLN A 22 -18.62 3.98 39.79
C GLN A 22 -18.14 5.13 38.89
N LYS A 23 -18.65 6.34 39.15
CA LYS A 23 -18.11 7.61 38.66
C LYS A 23 -16.81 7.92 39.40
N SER A 24 -15.82 8.46 38.68
CA SER A 24 -14.77 9.29 39.27
C SER A 24 -14.46 10.48 38.35
N GLU A 25 -14.45 11.65 38.97
CA GLU A 25 -14.13 12.98 38.46
C GLU A 25 -12.62 13.19 38.20
N ALA A 26 -12.34 14.35 37.60
CA ALA A 26 -11.15 14.81 36.89
C ALA A 26 -9.82 14.97 37.67
N THR A 27 -8.69 14.91 36.94
CA THR A 27 -7.55 15.87 37.08
C THR A 27 -6.60 15.86 35.84
N GLU A 28 -6.24 17.05 35.32
CA GLU A 28 -5.05 17.40 34.48
C GLU A 28 -3.71 17.07 35.21
N PRO A 29 -2.47 17.06 34.61
CA PRO A 29 -1.81 18.06 33.70
C PRO A 29 -0.67 17.45 32.78
N PRO A 30 0.45 18.12 32.37
CA PRO A 30 0.71 19.47 31.83
C PRO A 30 1.37 19.50 30.41
N LYS A 31 1.51 20.72 29.87
CA LYS A 31 2.11 21.17 28.59
C LYS A 31 3.65 21.11 28.52
N THR A 32 4.19 20.93 27.31
CA THR A 32 5.51 21.45 26.85
C THR A 32 5.59 21.48 25.29
N PRO A 33 6.52 22.23 24.65
CA PRO A 33 6.14 23.29 23.70
C PRO A 33 6.35 22.99 22.21
N THR A 34 5.59 23.73 21.40
CA THR A 34 5.69 23.92 19.95
C THR A 34 6.80 24.89 19.58
N SER A 35 7.63 24.55 18.58
CA SER A 35 8.56 25.48 17.91
C SER A 35 8.13 25.69 16.45
N SER A 36 7.58 26.86 16.17
CA SER A 36 7.42 27.42 14.83
C SER A 36 8.03 28.83 14.86
N CYS A 37 8.96 29.12 13.96
CA CYS A 37 9.42 30.49 13.74
C CYS A 37 9.44 30.78 12.24
N ASP A 38 8.62 31.78 11.92
CA ASP A 38 8.36 32.40 10.63
C ASP A 38 9.59 33.00 9.95
N SER A 39 9.51 33.01 8.62
CA SER A 39 10.26 33.91 7.75
C SER A 39 9.58 35.28 7.69
N PRO A 40 10.33 36.38 7.56
CA PRO A 40 9.82 37.58 6.93
C PRO A 40 10.51 37.81 5.58
N ASN A 41 9.68 37.95 4.54
CA ASN A 41 10.06 38.46 3.24
C ASN A 41 9.58 39.92 3.18
N ALA A 42 10.49 40.87 2.95
CA ALA A 42 10.12 42.27 2.70
C ALA A 42 11.05 42.90 1.66
N ALA A 43 10.40 43.53 0.69
CA ALA A 43 10.92 44.13 -0.52
C ALA A 43 11.85 45.34 -0.29
N ALA A 44 12.74 45.62 -1.24
CA ALA A 44 12.85 46.93 -1.89
C ALA A 44 14.01 47.04 -2.91
N ALA A 45 13.68 47.62 -4.06
CA ALA A 45 14.46 48.56 -4.87
C ALA A 45 15.89 48.20 -5.32
N LYS A 46 16.02 47.80 -6.60
CA LYS A 46 17.26 47.96 -7.38
C LYS A 46 17.29 49.37 -7.98
N GLN A 47 18.18 50.24 -7.48
CA GLN A 47 18.66 51.42 -8.20
C GLN A 47 19.94 51.06 -8.96
N ALA A 48 19.92 51.32 -10.27
CA ALA A 48 21.11 51.37 -11.10
C ALA A 48 21.92 52.63 -10.75
N LEU A 49 23.26 52.59 -10.87
CA LEU A 49 24.10 53.63 -11.49
C LEU A 49 25.60 53.29 -11.39
N LYS A 50 26.21 53.22 -12.59
CA LYS A 50 27.53 53.71 -13.02
C LYS A 50 28.82 53.15 -12.38
N LYS A 51 29.60 52.49 -13.27
CA LYS A 51 31.04 52.25 -13.19
C LYS A 51 31.83 53.56 -13.01
N PRO A 52 33.01 53.49 -12.37
CA PRO A 52 34.16 54.11 -13.03
C PRO A 52 35.44 53.25 -13.04
N VAL A 53 36.08 53.31 -14.21
CA VAL A 53 37.51 53.56 -14.46
C VAL A 53 38.56 52.59 -13.89
N ARG A 54 39.24 51.94 -14.86
CA ARG A 54 40.52 51.24 -14.72
C ARG A 54 41.61 52.17 -14.20
N GLY A 55 42.17 51.86 -13.03
CA GLY A 55 43.48 52.31 -12.59
C GLY A 55 44.45 51.14 -12.55
N LYS A 56 45.56 51.21 -13.29
CA LYS A 56 46.68 50.27 -13.24
C LYS A 56 47.48 50.48 -11.94
N GLN A 57 47.73 49.44 -11.14
CA GLN A 57 48.91 49.36 -10.25
C GLN A 57 49.43 47.92 -10.05
N ALA A 58 50.73 47.77 -10.36
CA ALA A 58 51.81 46.86 -9.92
C ALA A 58 51.58 45.39 -9.47
N PRO A 59 52.53 44.48 -9.78
CA PRO A 59 52.44 43.07 -9.41
C PRO A 59 52.79 42.87 -7.92
N ARG A 60 51.84 42.37 -7.12
CA ARG A 60 52.12 41.86 -5.77
C ARG A 60 52.60 40.41 -5.84
N LYS A 61 53.71 40.17 -5.15
CA LYS A 61 54.45 38.91 -5.05
C LYS A 61 53.57 37.75 -4.57
N LYS A 62 53.80 36.57 -5.15
CA LYS A 62 53.22 35.28 -4.77
C LYS A 62 53.41 35.01 -3.28
N ALA A 63 52.32 34.89 -2.53
CA ALA A 63 52.33 34.12 -1.29
C ALA A 63 51.94 32.69 -1.65
N GLN A 64 52.89 31.76 -1.57
CA GLN A 64 52.63 30.33 -1.65
C GLN A 64 51.77 29.94 -0.45
N GLY A 65 50.45 29.91 -0.63
CA GLY A 65 49.56 29.18 0.27
C GLY A 65 49.94 27.70 0.17
N LYS A 66 50.57 27.16 1.22
CA LYS A 66 50.78 25.73 1.35
C LYS A 66 49.41 25.07 1.31
N THR A 67 49.11 24.37 0.22
CA THR A 67 48.00 23.41 0.16
C THR A 67 48.23 22.41 1.27
N GLN A 68 47.41 22.48 2.31
CA GLN A 68 47.42 21.54 3.41
C GLN A 68 47.06 20.18 2.83
N GLN A 69 48.08 19.35 2.54
CA GLN A 69 47.87 18.00 2.03
C GLN A 69 47.04 17.24 3.06
N ASN A 70 45.86 16.78 2.64
CA ASN A 70 45.06 15.84 3.42
C ASN A 70 45.95 14.66 3.79
N ARG A 71 46.19 14.49 5.09
CA ARG A 71 47.05 13.44 5.63
C ARG A 71 46.40 12.10 5.28
N LYS A 72 47.08 11.28 4.47
CA LYS A 72 46.57 9.96 4.06
C LYS A 72 46.29 9.14 5.32
N LEU A 73 45.05 8.67 5.42
CA LEU A 73 44.63 7.75 6.48
C LEU A 73 45.59 6.55 6.50
N THR A 74 46.10 6.21 7.68
CA THR A 74 47.22 5.29 7.89
C THR A 74 47.04 3.94 7.19
N ASP A 75 48.11 3.42 6.57
CA ASP A 75 48.17 2.09 5.91
C ASP A 75 47.88 0.90 6.84
N PHE A 76 47.77 1.15 8.15
CA PHE A 76 47.53 0.16 9.19
C PHE A 76 46.08 -0.36 9.24
N TYR A 77 45.11 0.39 8.70
CA TYR A 77 43.72 -0.07 8.58
C TYR A 77 43.24 0.03 7.13
N PRO A 78 42.87 -1.08 6.47
CA PRO A 78 42.30 -1.00 5.13
C PRO A 78 41.00 -0.20 5.19
N VAL A 79 40.85 0.76 4.27
CA VAL A 79 39.64 1.55 4.13
C VAL A 79 38.47 0.61 3.85
N ARG A 80 37.63 0.35 4.87
CA ARG A 80 36.37 -0.35 4.67
C ARG A 80 35.47 0.53 3.82
N ARG A 81 35.25 0.13 2.56
CA ARG A 81 34.25 0.78 1.71
C ARG A 81 32.87 0.53 2.35
N SER A 82 32.09 1.59 2.49
CA SER A 82 30.73 1.50 3.01
C SER A 82 29.91 0.58 2.11
N SER A 83 29.27 -0.43 2.70
CA SER A 83 28.29 -1.32 2.02
C SER A 83 26.91 -0.68 1.86
N ARG A 84 26.75 0.61 2.21
CA ARG A 84 25.49 1.34 2.06
C ARG A 84 25.12 1.43 0.59
N LYS A 85 23.94 0.92 0.25
CA LYS A 85 23.31 1.11 -1.05
C LYS A 85 22.59 2.45 -1.09
N SER A 86 22.57 3.06 -2.26
CA SER A 86 21.76 4.23 -2.54
C SER A 86 20.27 3.88 -2.55
N LYS A 87 19.42 4.89 -2.38
CA LYS A 87 17.96 4.74 -2.46
C LYS A 87 17.52 4.17 -3.83
N ALA A 88 18.18 4.58 -4.91
CA ALA A 88 17.86 4.12 -6.26
C ALA A 88 18.22 2.64 -6.46
N GLU A 89 19.36 2.19 -5.93
CA GLU A 89 19.75 0.78 -5.95
C GLU A 89 18.76 -0.08 -5.16
N LEU A 90 18.37 0.34 -3.95
CA LEU A 90 17.37 -0.37 -3.15
C LEU A 90 16.02 -0.47 -3.86
N GLN A 91 15.57 0.61 -4.50
CA GLN A 91 14.32 0.62 -5.27
C GLN A 91 14.39 -0.26 -6.51
N SER A 92 15.54 -0.31 -7.19
CA SER A 92 15.73 -1.19 -8.33
C SER A 92 15.76 -2.66 -7.93
N GLU A 93 16.37 -2.98 -6.78
CA GLU A 93 16.39 -4.34 -6.24
C GLU A 93 14.98 -4.80 -5.84
N GLU A 94 14.21 -3.93 -5.18
CA GLU A 94 12.82 -4.21 -4.81
C GLU A 94 11.95 -4.42 -6.05
N ARG A 95 12.09 -3.56 -7.07
CA ARG A 95 11.37 -3.71 -8.33
C ARG A 95 11.64 -5.07 -8.98
N LYS A 96 12.91 -5.47 -9.11
CA LYS A 96 13.28 -6.77 -9.70
C LYS A 96 12.72 -7.95 -8.93
N ARG A 97 12.69 -7.89 -7.60
CA ARG A 97 12.05 -8.92 -6.77
C ARG A 97 10.56 -9.05 -7.07
N ILE A 98 9.87 -7.91 -7.24
CA ILE A 98 8.45 -7.91 -7.58
C ILE A 98 8.24 -8.46 -9.01
N ASP A 99 9.08 -8.09 -9.96
CA ASP A 99 9.06 -8.63 -11.34
C ASP A 99 9.13 -10.17 -11.32
N GLU A 100 10.12 -10.72 -10.61
CA GLU A 100 10.31 -12.17 -10.46
C GLU A 100 9.11 -12.87 -9.79
N LEU A 101 8.48 -12.23 -8.80
CA LEU A 101 7.30 -12.78 -8.11
C LEU A 101 6.05 -12.81 -9.01
N ILE A 102 5.87 -11.78 -9.84
CA ILE A 102 4.79 -11.72 -10.82
C ILE A 102 5.00 -12.79 -11.89
N GLU A 103 6.20 -12.85 -12.49
CA GLU A 103 6.54 -13.80 -13.55
C GLU A 103 6.47 -15.26 -13.09
N SER A 104 6.96 -15.56 -11.89
CA SER A 104 6.87 -16.91 -11.32
C SER A 104 5.44 -17.30 -10.91
N GLY A 105 4.55 -16.31 -10.75
CA GLY A 105 3.20 -16.52 -10.26
C GLY A 105 3.14 -17.14 -8.85
N LYS A 106 4.18 -16.96 -8.04
CA LYS A 106 4.29 -17.64 -6.75
C LYS A 106 3.45 -16.93 -5.68
N GLU A 107 2.48 -17.63 -5.12
CA GLU A 107 1.55 -17.09 -4.11
C GLU A 107 1.78 -17.79 -2.76
N GLU A 108 2.83 -17.38 -2.04
CA GLU A 108 3.19 -17.96 -0.74
C GLU A 108 2.63 -17.19 0.45
N GLY A 109 2.48 -17.89 1.58
CA GLY A 109 2.09 -17.22 2.83
C GLY A 109 0.60 -16.90 2.91
N MET A 110 -0.22 -17.56 2.09
CA MET A 110 -1.66 -17.36 2.00
C MET A 110 -2.39 -18.70 1.93
N LYS A 111 -3.64 -18.72 2.40
CA LYS A 111 -4.56 -19.85 2.22
C LYS A 111 -5.98 -19.35 2.02
N ILE A 112 -6.79 -20.15 1.33
CA ILE A 112 -8.23 -19.90 1.22
C ILE A 112 -8.90 -20.37 2.51
N ASP A 113 -9.82 -19.56 3.03
CA ASP A 113 -10.69 -19.93 4.16
C ASP A 113 -12.13 -19.46 3.90
N LEU A 114 -13.08 -20.00 4.65
CA LEU A 114 -14.48 -19.55 4.61
C LEU A 114 -14.69 -18.48 5.69
N ILE A 115 -15.09 -17.29 5.26
CA ILE A 115 -15.30 -16.13 6.11
C ILE A 115 -16.80 -15.87 6.25
N ASP A 116 -17.25 -15.74 7.49
CA ASP A 116 -18.67 -15.53 7.81
C ASP A 116 -19.21 -14.27 7.10
N GLY A 117 -20.36 -14.42 6.44
CA GLY A 117 -21.00 -13.36 5.65
C GLY A 117 -20.29 -12.94 4.35
N LYS A 118 -19.10 -13.45 4.02
CA LYS A 118 -18.34 -13.08 2.80
C LYS A 118 -18.11 -14.23 1.83
N GLY A 119 -18.29 -15.48 2.26
CA GLY A 119 -17.99 -16.65 1.45
C GLY A 119 -16.51 -17.00 1.51
N ARG A 120 -15.84 -17.11 0.36
CA ARG A 120 -14.38 -17.36 0.34
C ARG A 120 -13.62 -16.09 0.74
N GLY A 121 -12.51 -16.25 1.45
CA GLY A 121 -11.55 -15.20 1.72
C GLY A 121 -10.14 -15.76 1.73
N VAL A 122 -9.15 -14.87 1.82
CA VAL A 122 -7.73 -15.25 1.90
C VAL A 122 -7.17 -14.84 3.26
N ILE A 123 -6.55 -15.80 3.94
CA ILE A 123 -5.92 -15.61 5.24
C ILE A 123 -4.40 -15.67 5.08
N ALA A 124 -3.69 -14.76 5.75
CA ALA A 124 -2.23 -14.79 5.84
C ALA A 124 -1.76 -16.01 6.67
N THR A 125 -0.82 -16.79 6.17
CA THR A 125 -0.17 -17.90 6.89
C THR A 125 1.24 -17.57 7.36
N LYS A 126 1.78 -16.43 6.92
CA LYS A 126 3.02 -15.83 7.41
C LYS A 126 2.77 -14.36 7.77
N GLN A 127 3.72 -13.77 8.49
CA GLN A 127 3.74 -12.32 8.68
C GLN A 127 4.16 -11.62 7.38
N PHE A 128 3.47 -10.53 7.02
CA PHE A 128 3.88 -9.62 5.94
C PHE A 128 4.26 -8.27 6.55
N SER A 129 5.39 -7.73 6.13
CA SER A 129 5.82 -6.39 6.56
C SER A 129 5.16 -5.31 5.71
N ARG A 130 4.95 -4.12 6.27
CA ARG A 130 4.44 -2.97 5.51
C ARG A 130 5.31 -2.71 4.27
N GLY A 131 4.67 -2.64 3.12
CA GLY A 131 5.32 -2.44 1.82
C GLY A 131 5.72 -3.72 1.11
N GLU A 132 5.57 -4.89 1.74
CA GLU A 132 5.85 -6.20 1.12
C GLU A 132 4.79 -6.54 0.06
N PHE A 133 5.24 -7.14 -1.04
CA PHE A 133 4.37 -7.74 -2.04
C PHE A 133 3.55 -8.88 -1.42
N VAL A 134 2.24 -8.86 -1.62
CA VAL A 134 1.33 -9.90 -1.13
C VAL A 134 0.97 -10.85 -2.26
N VAL A 135 0.31 -10.33 -3.30
CA VAL A 135 -0.14 -11.13 -4.44
C VAL A 135 -0.47 -10.23 -5.62
N GLU A 136 -0.44 -10.79 -6.83
CA GLU A 136 -0.99 -10.14 -8.01
C GLU A 136 -2.52 -10.32 -8.06
N TYR A 137 -3.26 -9.26 -8.41
CA TYR A 137 -4.63 -9.41 -8.86
C TYR A 137 -4.60 -9.91 -10.30
N HIS A 138 -4.43 -11.22 -10.47
CA HIS A 138 -4.23 -11.87 -11.76
C HIS A 138 -5.56 -12.17 -12.46
N GLY A 139 -5.63 -11.90 -13.76
CA GLY A 139 -6.75 -12.19 -14.64
C GLY A 139 -6.43 -11.81 -16.08
N ASP A 140 -7.44 -11.76 -16.93
CA ASP A 140 -7.28 -11.34 -18.32
C ASP A 140 -7.15 -9.80 -18.37
N LEU A 141 -6.01 -9.27 -18.82
CA LEU A 141 -5.82 -7.84 -19.04
C LEU A 141 -6.50 -7.42 -20.35
N ILE A 142 -7.50 -6.54 -20.27
CA ILE A 142 -8.30 -6.09 -21.39
C ILE A 142 -8.51 -4.56 -21.38
N GLU A 143 -8.79 -3.96 -22.53
CA GLU A 143 -9.15 -2.55 -22.61
C GLU A 143 -10.62 -2.32 -22.18
N ILE A 144 -10.95 -1.09 -21.78
CA ILE A 144 -12.30 -0.70 -21.32
C ILE A 144 -13.43 -1.09 -22.29
N THR A 145 -13.19 -1.04 -23.59
CA THR A 145 -14.19 -1.37 -24.62
C THR A 145 -14.60 -2.83 -24.57
N ASP A 146 -13.65 -3.73 -24.37
CA ASP A 146 -13.91 -5.16 -24.26
C ASP A 146 -14.40 -5.55 -22.87
N ALA A 147 -13.90 -4.86 -21.83
CA ALA A 147 -14.41 -5.01 -20.46
C ALA A 147 -15.92 -4.76 -20.39
N LYS A 148 -16.39 -3.63 -20.95
CA LYS A 148 -17.83 -3.31 -20.97
C LYS A 148 -18.68 -4.33 -21.73
N LYS A 149 -18.13 -4.95 -22.79
CA LYS A 149 -18.83 -6.03 -23.51
C LYS A 149 -18.97 -7.27 -22.60
N ARG A 150 -17.91 -7.66 -21.90
CA ARG A 150 -17.93 -8.80 -20.97
C ARG A 150 -18.88 -8.55 -19.80
N GLU A 151 -18.85 -7.35 -19.23
CA GLU A 151 -19.75 -6.93 -18.15
C GLU A 151 -21.23 -7.06 -18.55
N ALA A 152 -21.59 -6.63 -19.76
CA ALA A 152 -22.95 -6.79 -20.29
C ALA A 152 -23.36 -8.26 -20.54
N LEU A 153 -22.40 -9.16 -20.76
CA LEU A 153 -22.64 -10.60 -20.84
C LEU A 153 -22.82 -11.20 -19.45
N TYR A 154 -21.95 -10.87 -18.50
CA TYR A 154 -22.02 -11.35 -17.12
C TYR A 154 -23.28 -10.87 -16.40
N ALA A 155 -23.76 -9.65 -16.70
CA ALA A 155 -25.00 -9.12 -16.16
C ALA A 155 -26.26 -9.93 -16.54
N GLN A 156 -26.18 -10.79 -17.58
CA GLN A 156 -27.28 -11.67 -17.98
C GLN A 156 -27.41 -12.90 -17.07
N ASP A 157 -26.34 -13.26 -16.34
CA ASP A 157 -26.31 -14.38 -15.42
C ASP A 157 -26.02 -13.89 -13.99
N PRO A 158 -27.04 -13.74 -13.13
CA PRO A 158 -26.88 -13.31 -11.74
C PRO A 158 -26.00 -14.23 -10.88
N SER A 159 -25.70 -15.45 -11.33
CA SER A 159 -24.81 -16.36 -10.62
C SER A 159 -23.32 -16.03 -10.84
N THR A 160 -23.00 -15.26 -11.88
CA THR A 160 -21.64 -14.80 -12.15
C THR A 160 -21.28 -13.63 -11.24
N GLY A 161 -20.28 -13.82 -10.38
CA GLY A 161 -19.80 -12.77 -9.46
C GLY A 161 -19.03 -11.64 -10.17
N CYS A 162 -18.84 -10.52 -9.46
CA CYS A 162 -18.10 -9.36 -9.96
C CYS A 162 -16.60 -9.47 -9.65
N TYR A 163 -15.77 -9.79 -10.64
CA TYR A 163 -14.31 -9.95 -10.50
C TYR A 163 -13.50 -9.05 -11.44
N MET A 164 -14.10 -7.95 -11.91
CA MET A 164 -13.49 -7.01 -12.84
C MET A 164 -12.88 -5.82 -12.10
N TYR A 165 -11.59 -5.57 -12.32
CA TYR A 165 -10.88 -4.45 -11.70
C TYR A 165 -10.45 -3.44 -12.75
N TYR A 166 -11.05 -2.25 -12.72
CA TYR A 166 -10.73 -1.14 -13.62
C TYR A 166 -9.59 -0.26 -13.08
N PHE A 167 -8.65 0.12 -13.95
CA PHE A 167 -7.57 1.03 -13.61
C PHE A 167 -7.12 1.86 -14.82
N GLN A 168 -6.44 2.98 -14.54
CA GLN A 168 -5.85 3.82 -15.59
C GLN A 168 -4.35 3.53 -15.69
N TYR A 169 -3.86 3.31 -16.90
CA TYR A 169 -2.45 3.18 -17.19
C TYR A 169 -2.10 4.04 -18.39
N LEU A 170 -1.15 4.97 -18.19
CA LEU A 170 -0.85 6.05 -19.12
C LEU A 170 -2.12 6.84 -19.47
N SER A 171 -2.48 6.93 -20.75
CA SER A 171 -3.67 7.64 -21.25
C SER A 171 -4.84 6.71 -21.57
N LYS A 172 -4.80 5.45 -21.11
CA LYS A 172 -5.80 4.42 -21.42
C LYS A 172 -6.39 3.83 -20.14
N THR A 173 -7.64 3.36 -20.24
CA THR A 173 -8.30 2.61 -19.16
C THR A 173 -8.28 1.13 -19.50
N TYR A 174 -7.77 0.34 -18.56
CA TYR A 174 -7.67 -1.10 -18.63
C TYR A 174 -8.53 -1.74 -17.54
N CYS A 175 -8.77 -3.03 -17.69
CA CYS A 175 -9.44 -3.86 -16.71
C CYS A 175 -8.67 -5.18 -16.59
N VAL A 176 -8.44 -5.64 -15.35
CA VAL A 176 -8.13 -7.05 -15.11
C VAL A 176 -9.44 -7.79 -14.85
N ASP A 177 -9.81 -8.68 -15.75
CA ASP A 177 -10.98 -9.54 -15.61
C ASP A 177 -10.59 -10.90 -15.00
N ALA A 178 -10.91 -11.09 -13.72
CA ALA A 178 -10.67 -12.34 -13.00
C ALA A 178 -11.95 -13.18 -12.85
N THR A 179 -12.94 -13.02 -13.74
CA THR A 179 -14.23 -13.75 -13.62
C THR A 179 -14.05 -15.27 -13.78
N ARG A 180 -13.10 -15.69 -14.62
CA ARG A 180 -12.73 -17.11 -14.77
C ARG A 180 -12.19 -17.67 -13.44
N GLU A 181 -12.77 -18.78 -12.98
CA GLU A 181 -12.27 -19.50 -11.81
C GLU A 181 -10.88 -20.10 -12.10
N THR A 182 -9.91 -19.72 -11.27
CA THR A 182 -8.52 -20.16 -11.34
C THR A 182 -7.98 -20.39 -9.93
N ASN A 183 -6.79 -20.96 -9.81
CA ASN A 183 -6.12 -21.15 -8.53
C ASN A 183 -5.45 -19.87 -7.98
N ARG A 184 -5.56 -18.73 -8.68
CA ARG A 184 -4.97 -17.45 -8.26
C ARG A 184 -5.74 -16.89 -7.07
N LEU A 185 -5.03 -16.51 -6.02
CA LEU A 185 -5.62 -16.08 -4.76
C LEU A 185 -6.07 -14.62 -4.78
N GLY A 186 -5.44 -13.76 -5.58
CA GLY A 186 -5.72 -12.32 -5.61
C GLY A 186 -7.19 -11.96 -5.83
N ARG A 187 -7.90 -12.73 -6.68
CA ARG A 187 -9.34 -12.55 -6.97
C ARG A 187 -10.29 -12.93 -5.82
N LEU A 188 -9.78 -13.60 -4.78
CA LEU A 188 -10.55 -14.06 -3.62
C LEU A 188 -10.38 -13.15 -2.40
N ILE A 189 -9.57 -12.09 -2.52
CA ILE A 189 -9.33 -11.16 -1.42
C ILE A 189 -10.55 -10.25 -1.27
N ASN A 190 -11.09 -10.18 -0.05
CA ASN A 190 -12.33 -9.50 0.24
C ASN A 190 -12.15 -7.98 0.40
N HIS A 191 -13.29 -7.29 0.43
CA HIS A 191 -13.33 -5.84 0.60
C HIS A 191 -13.21 -5.39 2.06
N SER A 192 -12.44 -4.32 2.28
CA SER A 192 -12.64 -3.37 3.38
C SER A 192 -12.00 -2.03 3.04
N LYS A 193 -12.63 -0.91 3.43
CA LYS A 193 -12.01 0.42 3.30
C LYS A 193 -10.80 0.62 4.22
N CYS A 194 -10.81 -0.02 5.38
CA CYS A 194 -9.71 0.01 6.36
C CYS A 194 -8.95 -1.33 6.39
N GLY A 195 -8.86 -2.00 5.23
CA GLY A 195 -8.13 -3.24 5.05
C GLY A 195 -6.63 -3.11 5.28
N ASN A 196 -5.92 -4.23 5.15
CA ASN A 196 -4.48 -4.33 5.36
C ASN A 196 -3.66 -4.37 4.07
N CYS A 197 -4.31 -4.52 2.91
CA CYS A 197 -3.69 -4.46 1.60
C CYS A 197 -4.09 -3.20 0.83
N GLN A 198 -3.17 -2.70 0.00
CA GLN A 198 -3.42 -1.63 -0.96
C GLN A 198 -3.04 -2.09 -2.36
N THR A 199 -3.83 -1.70 -3.35
CA THR A 199 -3.54 -1.98 -4.76
C THR A 199 -2.54 -0.97 -5.32
N LYS A 200 -1.60 -1.45 -6.13
CA LYS A 200 -0.63 -0.62 -6.84
C LYS A 200 -0.46 -1.12 -8.26
N LEU A 201 -0.24 -0.20 -9.20
CA LEU A 201 0.17 -0.54 -10.55
C LEU A 201 1.67 -0.75 -10.61
N HIS A 202 2.05 -1.86 -11.23
CA HIS A 202 3.43 -2.26 -11.43
C HIS A 202 3.63 -2.58 -12.91
N ASP A 203 4.58 -1.91 -13.54
CA ASP A 203 4.85 -2.03 -14.96
C ASP A 203 6.06 -2.94 -15.20
N ILE A 204 5.89 -3.92 -16.08
CA ILE A 204 6.94 -4.82 -16.57
C ILE A 204 6.94 -4.71 -18.10
N ASP A 205 8.00 -4.16 -18.67
CA ASP A 205 8.18 -4.01 -20.12
C ASP A 205 6.98 -3.38 -20.87
N GLY A 206 6.31 -2.40 -20.24
CA GLY A 206 5.15 -1.71 -20.80
C GLY A 206 3.81 -2.43 -20.61
N VAL A 207 3.79 -3.57 -19.92
CA VAL A 207 2.59 -4.30 -19.53
C VAL A 207 2.23 -3.94 -18.09
N PRO A 208 1.04 -3.37 -17.83
CA PRO A 208 0.63 -3.05 -16.48
C PRO A 208 0.08 -4.28 -15.72
N HIS A 209 0.64 -4.54 -14.56
CA HIS A 209 0.19 -5.52 -13.58
C HIS A 209 -0.43 -4.83 -12.37
N LEU A 210 -1.55 -5.35 -11.89
CA LEU A 210 -2.19 -4.88 -10.67
C LEU A 210 -1.75 -5.77 -9.51
N ILE A 211 -1.06 -5.19 -8.54
CA ILE A 211 -0.51 -5.92 -7.40
C ILE A 211 -1.10 -5.42 -6.08
N LEU A 212 -1.19 -6.32 -5.11
CA LEU A 212 -1.50 -5.98 -3.72
C LEU A 212 -0.22 -5.94 -2.90
N ILE A 213 -0.09 -4.87 -2.12
CA ILE A 213 1.02 -4.63 -1.22
C ILE A 213 0.46 -4.43 0.17
N ALA A 214 1.16 -4.93 1.19
CA ALA A 214 0.80 -4.71 2.58
C ALA A 214 0.86 -3.21 2.93
N SER A 215 -0.26 -2.61 3.32
CA SER A 215 -0.36 -1.19 3.71
C SER A 215 0.13 -0.93 5.14
N ARG A 216 0.10 -1.98 5.97
CA ARG A 216 0.61 -2.09 7.34
C ARG A 216 1.23 -3.48 7.53
N ASP A 217 1.86 -3.72 8.67
CA ASP A 217 2.26 -5.07 9.04
C ASP A 217 1.01 -5.96 9.22
N ILE A 218 1.09 -7.20 8.73
CA ILE A 218 0.00 -8.18 8.74
C ILE A 218 0.49 -9.42 9.48
N GLU A 219 -0.21 -9.82 10.52
CA GLU A 219 0.09 -11.01 11.29
C GLU A 219 -0.47 -12.28 10.63
N ALA A 220 0.14 -13.43 10.93
CA ALA A 220 -0.40 -14.71 10.49
C ALA A 220 -1.76 -14.97 11.16
N GLY A 221 -2.74 -15.39 10.36
CA GLY A 221 -4.12 -15.61 10.78
C GLY A 221 -5.06 -14.45 10.43
N GLU A 222 -4.55 -13.28 10.04
CA GLU A 222 -5.39 -12.16 9.60
C GLU A 222 -5.99 -12.40 8.21
N GLU A 223 -7.23 -11.94 8.00
CA GLU A 223 -7.85 -11.86 6.67
C GLU A 223 -7.20 -10.75 5.84
N LEU A 224 -6.78 -11.07 4.62
CA LEU A 224 -6.30 -10.10 3.66
C LEU A 224 -7.49 -9.35 3.07
N LEU A 225 -7.43 -8.02 3.11
CA LEU A 225 -8.53 -7.13 2.72
C LEU A 225 -8.00 -5.90 2.00
N TYR A 226 -8.69 -5.45 0.96
CA TYR A 226 -8.37 -4.19 0.28
C TYR A 226 -9.61 -3.38 -0.10
N ASP A 227 -9.41 -2.11 -0.42
CA ASP A 227 -10.47 -1.24 -0.88
C ASP A 227 -10.80 -1.50 -2.35
N TYR A 228 -12.02 -1.98 -2.65
CA TYR A 228 -12.50 -2.24 -4.01
C TYR A 228 -12.70 -0.95 -4.82
N GLY A 229 -12.78 0.20 -4.15
CA GLY A 229 -12.84 1.51 -4.81
C GLY A 229 -14.18 1.87 -5.44
N ASP A 230 -15.16 0.95 -5.51
CA ASP A 230 -16.49 1.29 -6.00
C ASP A 230 -17.26 2.12 -4.96
N ARG A 231 -17.68 3.30 -5.40
CA ARG A 231 -18.45 4.28 -4.62
C ARG A 231 -19.77 4.65 -5.30
N SER A 232 -20.16 3.93 -6.35
CA SER A 232 -21.40 4.19 -7.06
C SER A 232 -22.59 3.98 -6.12
N ARG A 233 -23.60 4.85 -6.24
CA ARG A 233 -24.81 4.76 -5.40
C ARG A 233 -25.53 3.42 -5.59
N ALA A 234 -25.63 2.96 -6.84
CA ALA A 234 -26.29 1.70 -7.19
C ALA A 234 -25.55 0.49 -6.60
N SER A 235 -24.23 0.43 -6.72
CA SER A 235 -23.42 -0.65 -6.14
C SER A 235 -23.53 -0.69 -4.62
N ILE A 236 -23.47 0.48 -3.96
CA ILE A 236 -23.60 0.58 -2.51
C ILE A 236 -25.00 0.18 -2.01
N GLU A 237 -26.04 0.43 -2.79
CA GLU A 237 -27.42 0.04 -2.48
C GLU A 237 -27.62 -1.48 -2.61
N ALA A 238 -27.05 -2.08 -3.67
CA ALA A 238 -27.08 -3.53 -3.87
C ALA A 238 -26.16 -4.30 -2.90
N TYR A 239 -25.00 -3.72 -2.56
CA TYR A 239 -23.96 -4.33 -1.74
C TYR A 239 -23.54 -3.39 -0.60
N PRO A 240 -24.32 -3.32 0.51
CA PRO A 240 -24.09 -2.36 1.59
C PRO A 240 -22.72 -2.49 2.28
N TRP A 241 -22.08 -3.66 2.21
CA TRP A 241 -20.75 -3.90 2.77
C TRP A 241 -19.65 -3.07 2.09
N LEU A 242 -19.86 -2.55 0.87
CA LEU A 242 -18.93 -1.61 0.20
C LEU A 242 -18.73 -0.28 0.96
N LYS A 243 -19.59 0.02 1.95
CA LYS A 243 -19.48 1.24 2.75
C LYS A 243 -18.35 1.18 3.78
N HIS A 244 -17.83 0.00 4.11
CA HIS A 244 -17.00 -0.23 5.30
C HIS A 244 -15.67 -0.89 4.97
#